data_AF-A0A444S6C4-F1
#
_entry.id   AF-A0A444S6C4-F1
#
_cell.length_a   1.000
_cell.length_b   1.000
_cell.length_c   1.000
_cell.angle_alpha   90.00
_cell.angle_beta   90.00
_cell.angle_gamma   90.00
#
_symmetry.space_group_name_H-M   'P 1'
#
loop_
_entity.id
_entity.type
_entity.pdbx_description
1 polymer ?
#
loop_
_entity_poly.entity_id
_entity_poly.type
_entity_poly.pdbx_seq_one_letter_code
_entity_poly.pdbx_strand_id
1 'polypeptide(L)'
;MSDVVAEGADDELGGDKAEYPTSPTDVKILSDISKRVQVKEDAIHFALDILKRQRLMLGKLAPTDISDIADWPGRSGLTGDTGAGKSTATNAMLGYDISPTNSSDACTAAPCIYAYNHSDDPEKVFRAIITFKSTESIAHDLELLQEELSDIAHSTREQGGLVQAETVSRLNQAQKQVKSVQNWSGLTENEIKCDAPSKIILEAKKKTVPFLDTKNSTKNHTLQINDSNLKRFRKTLKPYIDSSGRSRGILQHWPLVQQVEIQLKSDILRHGIKLVDLPGVADSLESRAAVAKDFFERLDKLIVVVHAVRAADNKAGSDAMLMPATLSMDMGLDGRFEPDSLAVIVTKVDDINPKNAENDFPDDETIMTAVSTLEAENEELANLEELISRQREKIDDHDEEESETEVRSPLKKRPHPRTTTQAAEESRLAGMRNERDVRKRGVERLTSQLKRLCIQARNLKVKQAVGQNLGDIKAQVNPTAIPVVGEFESSVLPISASAFLDMNAGDSVIGFADANDTGIPALRDWLTRTQNPSGMFREKPEQLEASPKHHNSVCRTL
;
A
#
# COMPACT_ATOMS: atom_id res chain seq x y z
N MET A 1 93.23 -20.06 -2.51
CA MET A 1 94.12 -18.95 -2.12
C MET A 1 93.29 -18.03 -1.25
N SER A 2 93.63 -17.99 0.05
CA SER A 2 93.54 -16.86 0.99
C SER A 2 92.29 -15.97 0.92
N ASP A 3 91.35 -16.08 1.86
CA ASP A 3 91.38 -15.58 3.25
C ASP A 3 90.91 -14.12 3.40
N VAL A 4 90.36 -13.86 4.60
CA VAL A 4 90.10 -12.58 5.29
C VAL A 4 88.69 -11.99 5.04
N VAL A 5 87.69 -12.09 5.95
CA VAL A 5 87.54 -11.78 7.40
C VAL A 5 87.21 -10.30 7.70
N ALA A 6 86.28 -10.13 8.64
CA ALA A 6 85.95 -8.97 9.51
C ALA A 6 84.94 -7.94 8.97
N GLU A 7 84.06 -7.31 9.76
CA GLU A 7 83.42 -7.50 11.08
C GLU A 7 82.69 -6.15 11.37
N GLY A 8 81.68 -6.14 12.25
CA GLY A 8 81.09 -4.95 12.89
C GLY A 8 79.57 -4.84 12.68
N ALA A 9 78.71 -5.18 13.65
CA ALA A 9 78.35 -4.42 14.89
C ALA A 9 77.62 -3.11 14.55
N ASP A 10 76.50 -2.68 15.15
CA ASP A 10 75.58 -3.14 16.18
C ASP A 10 74.29 -2.28 16.04
N ASP A 11 73.25 -2.66 16.78
CA ASP A 11 72.20 -1.81 17.40
C ASP A 11 70.81 -1.52 16.78
N GLU A 12 69.83 -1.87 17.64
CA GLU A 12 68.56 -1.21 18.00
C GLU A 12 67.24 -1.44 17.22
N LEU A 13 66.46 -2.37 17.79
CA LEU A 13 65.03 -2.36 18.17
C LEU A 13 64.08 -1.24 17.66
N GLY A 14 62.97 -1.67 17.04
CA GLY A 14 61.64 -1.09 17.29
C GLY A 14 60.66 -0.99 16.11
N GLY A 15 59.52 -1.70 16.20
CA GLY A 15 58.22 -1.19 15.71
C GLY A 15 57.59 -1.85 14.48
N ASP A 16 56.58 -2.70 14.74
CA ASP A 16 55.43 -3.12 13.91
C ASP A 16 55.55 -3.20 12.37
N LYS A 17 55.59 -4.46 11.90
CA LYS A 17 55.31 -4.84 10.52
C LYS A 17 53.80 -4.80 10.23
N ALA A 18 53.38 -3.88 9.37
CA ALA A 18 52.29 -4.15 8.42
C ALA A 18 52.93 -4.51 7.07
N GLU A 19 53.35 -5.77 6.92
CA GLU A 19 53.82 -6.30 5.64
C GLU A 19 52.62 -6.46 4.69
N TYR A 20 52.58 -5.59 3.66
CA TYR A 20 51.88 -5.85 2.41
C TYR A 20 52.34 -7.21 1.84
N PRO A 21 51.45 -8.00 1.21
CA PRO A 21 51.81 -9.33 0.72
C PRO A 21 52.85 -9.22 -0.42
N THR A 22 54.11 -9.48 -0.09
CA THR A 22 55.23 -9.60 -1.02
C THR A 22 55.44 -11.05 -1.39
N SER A 23 54.48 -11.62 -2.12
CA SER A 23 54.63 -12.93 -2.78
C SER A 23 53.89 -12.91 -4.12
N PRO A 24 54.58 -13.14 -5.25
CA PRO A 24 53.95 -13.31 -6.57
C PRO A 24 52.93 -14.46 -6.60
N THR A 25 53.00 -15.37 -5.62
CA THR A 25 52.15 -16.54 -5.49
C THR A 25 50.78 -16.18 -4.92
N ASP A 26 50.69 -15.27 -3.95
CA ASP A 26 49.42 -14.90 -3.31
C ASP A 26 48.56 -14.00 -4.22
N VAL A 27 49.19 -13.09 -4.96
CA VAL A 27 48.52 -12.29 -6.00
C VAL A 27 48.06 -13.18 -7.16
N LYS A 28 48.84 -14.20 -7.54
CA LYS A 28 48.42 -15.19 -8.54
C LYS A 28 47.23 -16.01 -8.03
N ILE A 29 47.27 -16.50 -6.79
CA ILE A 29 46.18 -17.28 -6.19
C ILE A 29 44.90 -16.44 -6.10
N LEU A 30 44.96 -15.18 -5.65
CA LEU A 30 43.81 -14.27 -5.60
C LEU A 30 43.26 -13.93 -7.00
N SER A 31 44.15 -13.75 -7.99
CA SER A 31 43.75 -13.56 -9.39
C SER A 31 43.10 -14.80 -10.00
N ASP A 32 43.55 -15.99 -9.60
CA ASP A 32 43.06 -17.27 -10.10
C ASP A 32 41.74 -17.65 -9.42
N ILE A 33 41.56 -17.31 -8.14
CA ILE A 33 40.27 -17.39 -7.44
C ILE A 33 39.27 -16.42 -8.05
N SER A 34 39.65 -15.15 -8.26
CA SER A 34 38.76 -14.15 -8.89
C SER A 34 38.32 -14.58 -10.29
N LYS A 35 39.24 -15.11 -11.11
CA LYS A 35 38.91 -15.68 -12.42
C LYS A 35 37.98 -16.89 -12.32
N ARG A 36 38.18 -17.78 -11.35
CA ARG A 36 37.30 -18.94 -11.13
C ARG A 36 35.92 -18.53 -10.64
N VAL A 37 35.81 -17.47 -9.84
CA VAL A 37 34.52 -16.90 -9.41
C VAL A 37 33.81 -16.27 -10.62
N GLN A 38 34.52 -15.45 -11.41
CA GLN A 38 33.97 -14.83 -12.62
C GLN A 38 33.46 -15.88 -13.61
N VAL A 39 34.21 -16.96 -13.86
CA VAL A 39 33.78 -18.04 -14.76
C VAL A 39 32.54 -18.76 -14.22
N LYS A 40 32.40 -18.90 -12.89
CA LYS A 40 31.19 -19.47 -12.28
C LYS A 40 30.00 -18.53 -12.39
N GLU A 41 30.19 -17.22 -12.18
CA GLU A 41 29.15 -16.20 -12.36
C GLU A 41 28.70 -16.14 -13.83
N ASP A 42 29.63 -16.12 -14.78
CA ASP A 42 29.35 -16.14 -16.21
C ASP A 42 28.58 -17.41 -16.61
N ALA A 43 28.94 -18.57 -16.04
CA ALA A 43 28.23 -19.83 -16.27
C ALA A 43 26.81 -19.82 -15.65
N ILE A 44 26.62 -19.20 -14.49
CA ILE A 44 25.30 -19.00 -13.88
C ILE A 44 24.46 -18.07 -14.74
N HIS A 45 25.03 -16.96 -15.24
CA HIS A 45 24.35 -16.04 -16.15
C HIS A 45 23.98 -16.69 -17.47
N PHE A 46 24.86 -17.52 -18.03
CA PHE A 46 24.58 -18.29 -19.24
C PHE A 46 23.48 -19.33 -19.01
N ALA A 47 23.52 -20.05 -17.88
CA ALA A 47 22.46 -20.99 -17.49
C ALA A 47 21.12 -20.28 -17.26
N LEU A 48 21.13 -19.11 -16.61
CA LEU A 48 19.96 -18.25 -16.47
C LEU A 48 19.43 -17.79 -17.82
N ASP A 49 20.28 -17.39 -18.77
CA ASP A 49 19.85 -17.00 -20.12
C ASP A 49 19.21 -18.16 -20.89
N ILE A 50 19.76 -19.38 -20.74
CA ILE A 50 19.13 -20.59 -21.29
C ILE A 50 17.78 -20.85 -20.63
N LEU A 51 17.68 -20.74 -19.31
CA LEU A 51 16.41 -20.91 -18.58
C LEU A 51 15.39 -19.82 -18.95
N LYS A 52 15.82 -18.56 -19.17
CA LYS A 52 15.00 -17.47 -19.71
C LYS A 52 14.43 -17.87 -21.08
N ARG A 53 15.30 -18.30 -22.00
CA ARG A 53 14.88 -18.73 -23.36
C ARG A 53 13.96 -19.94 -23.31
N GLN A 54 14.22 -20.90 -22.42
CA GLN A 54 13.38 -22.08 -22.24
C GLN A 54 12.02 -21.73 -21.64
N ARG A 55 11.95 -20.85 -20.63
CA ARG A 55 10.68 -20.34 -20.07
C ARG A 55 9.88 -19.56 -21.12
N LEU A 56 10.55 -18.72 -21.91
CA LEU A 56 9.91 -17.97 -23.01
C LEU A 56 9.37 -18.90 -24.11
N MET A 57 10.06 -20.02 -24.36
CA MET A 57 9.63 -21.07 -25.31
C MET A 57 8.52 -21.97 -24.73
N LEU A 58 8.61 -22.32 -23.44
CA LEU A 58 7.63 -23.17 -22.74
C LEU A 58 6.34 -22.42 -22.42
N GLY A 59 6.40 -21.12 -22.17
CA GLY A 59 5.21 -20.25 -22.06
C GLY A 59 4.40 -20.20 -23.36
N LYS A 60 5.02 -20.50 -24.51
CA LYS A 60 4.33 -20.67 -25.81
C LYS A 60 3.79 -22.09 -26.03
N LEU A 61 4.16 -23.06 -25.18
CA LEU A 61 3.89 -24.49 -25.36
C LEU A 61 3.04 -25.11 -24.23
N ALA A 62 2.71 -24.36 -23.18
CA ALA A 62 1.82 -24.84 -22.12
C ALA A 62 0.38 -25.03 -22.66
N PRO A 63 -0.19 -26.24 -22.62
CA PRO A 63 -1.58 -26.46 -23.01
C PRO A 63 -2.49 -26.31 -21.78
N THR A 64 -3.27 -25.25 -21.70
CA THR A 64 -4.38 -25.12 -20.73
C THR A 64 -5.52 -24.29 -21.30
N ASP A 65 -6.46 -24.92 -22.02
CA ASP A 65 -7.81 -24.43 -22.37
C ASP A 65 -7.99 -22.90 -22.39
N ILE A 66 -7.29 -22.24 -23.31
CA ILE A 66 -7.34 -20.78 -23.40
C ILE A 66 -8.42 -20.37 -24.40
N SER A 67 -9.67 -20.45 -23.97
CA SER A 67 -10.80 -19.83 -24.69
C SER A 67 -11.06 -18.37 -24.29
N ASP A 68 -10.20 -17.76 -23.44
CA ASP A 68 -10.33 -16.37 -22.99
C ASP A 68 -9.04 -15.52 -23.15
N ILE A 69 -8.12 -15.85 -24.09
CA ILE A 69 -7.20 -14.82 -24.63
C ILE A 69 -8.02 -13.96 -25.60
N ALA A 70 -8.82 -13.08 -25.04
CA ALA A 70 -8.88 -11.75 -25.58
C ALA A 70 -7.76 -10.98 -24.89
N ASP A 71 -6.78 -10.49 -25.67
CA ASP A 71 -5.82 -9.50 -25.21
C ASP A 71 -6.55 -8.41 -24.42
N TRP A 72 -6.33 -8.35 -23.10
CA TRP A 72 -6.91 -7.33 -22.23
C TRP A 72 -5.79 -6.41 -21.72
N PRO A 73 -5.35 -5.43 -22.53
CA PRO A 73 -4.36 -4.46 -22.09
C PRO A 73 -4.89 -3.64 -20.90
N GLY A 74 -4.05 -3.39 -19.90
CA GLY A 74 -4.30 -2.40 -18.85
C GLY A 74 -4.49 -2.92 -17.43
N ARG A 75 -4.04 -4.13 -17.08
CA ARG A 75 -4.15 -4.68 -15.72
C ARG A 75 -3.04 -4.15 -14.82
N SER A 76 -3.43 -3.39 -13.79
CA SER A 76 -2.52 -2.89 -12.75
C SER A 76 -2.87 -3.55 -11.43
N GLY A 77 -1.97 -4.35 -10.88
CA GLY A 77 -2.22 -5.12 -9.66
C GLY A 77 -1.54 -4.52 -8.44
N LEU A 78 -2.25 -4.51 -7.32
CA LEU A 78 -1.77 -4.06 -6.03
C LEU A 78 -1.36 -5.26 -5.18
N THR A 79 -0.15 -5.22 -4.64
CA THR A 79 0.38 -6.20 -3.70
C THR A 79 0.99 -5.51 -2.48
N GLY A 80 1.23 -6.26 -1.41
CA GLY A 80 1.79 -5.75 -0.16
C GLY A 80 1.18 -6.41 1.05
N ASP A 81 1.73 -6.10 2.22
CA ASP A 81 1.33 -6.73 3.47
C ASP A 81 -0.13 -6.45 3.87
N THR A 82 -0.68 -7.33 4.70
CA THR A 82 -1.94 -7.08 5.40
C THR A 82 -1.77 -5.86 6.30
N GLY A 83 -2.72 -4.91 6.24
CA GLY A 83 -2.64 -3.65 6.99
C GLY A 83 -1.78 -2.54 6.34
N ALA A 84 -1.16 -2.79 5.18
CA ALA A 84 -0.42 -1.79 4.42
C ALA A 84 -1.31 -0.75 3.71
N GLY A 85 -2.64 -0.92 3.72
CA GLY A 85 -3.58 0.08 3.16
C GLY A 85 -3.99 -0.12 1.69
N LYS A 86 -3.76 -1.31 1.11
CA LYS A 86 -4.13 -1.66 -0.28
C LYS A 86 -5.59 -1.34 -0.63
N SER A 87 -6.53 -1.86 0.16
CA SER A 87 -7.96 -1.70 -0.06
C SER A 87 -8.41 -0.25 0.10
N THR A 88 -7.85 0.49 1.07
CA THR A 88 -8.12 1.93 1.26
C THR A 88 -7.58 2.75 0.09
N ALA A 89 -6.37 2.46 -0.39
CA ALA A 89 -5.80 3.09 -1.58
C ALA A 89 -6.64 2.79 -2.83
N THR A 90 -7.13 1.56 -2.97
CA THR A 90 -8.06 1.16 -4.05
C THR A 90 -9.35 1.98 -4.01
N ASN A 91 -9.97 2.11 -2.84
CA ASN A 91 -11.19 2.91 -2.68
C ASN A 91 -10.94 4.39 -3.00
N ALA A 92 -9.80 4.96 -2.56
CA ALA A 92 -9.41 6.32 -2.89
C ALA A 92 -9.18 6.52 -4.40
N MET A 93 -8.49 5.58 -5.07
CA MET A 93 -8.29 5.63 -6.52
C MET A 93 -9.62 5.54 -7.29
N LEU A 94 -10.52 4.66 -6.87
CA LEU A 94 -11.82 4.46 -7.52
C LEU A 94 -12.80 5.60 -7.24
N GLY A 95 -12.71 6.24 -6.08
CA GLY A 95 -13.73 7.18 -5.58
C GLY A 95 -14.97 6.49 -5.02
N TYR A 96 -14.87 5.20 -4.69
CA TYR A 96 -15.97 4.39 -4.16
C TYR A 96 -15.48 3.55 -2.97
N ASP A 97 -16.28 3.47 -1.92
CA ASP A 97 -16.05 2.56 -0.79
C ASP A 97 -16.58 1.14 -1.13
N ILE A 98 -15.81 0.42 -1.95
CA ILE A 98 -16.21 -0.88 -2.50
C ILE A 98 -15.33 -2.04 -2.04
N SER A 99 -14.01 -1.85 -1.99
CA SER A 99 -13.08 -2.85 -1.47
C SER A 99 -13.30 -3.04 0.04
N PRO A 100 -13.26 -4.27 0.58
CA PRO A 100 -13.40 -4.52 2.01
C PRO A 100 -12.22 -3.92 2.78
N THR A 101 -12.51 -3.08 3.78
CA THR A 101 -11.51 -2.44 4.64
C THR A 101 -11.79 -2.79 6.10
N ASN A 102 -10.95 -3.62 6.72
CA ASN A 102 -10.93 -3.83 8.17
C ASN A 102 -9.49 -3.70 8.71
N SER A 103 -9.38 -3.37 9.99
CA SER A 103 -8.13 -2.96 10.63
C SER A 103 -7.30 -4.10 11.23
N SER A 104 -7.84 -5.32 11.36
CA SER A 104 -7.24 -6.38 12.17
C SER A 104 -6.85 -7.66 11.42
N ASP A 105 -7.54 -8.01 10.33
CA ASP A 105 -7.35 -9.26 9.59
C ASP A 105 -7.26 -9.01 8.07
N ALA A 106 -6.79 -10.01 7.31
CA ALA A 106 -6.77 -9.94 5.85
C ALA A 106 -8.18 -9.86 5.27
N CYS A 107 -8.54 -8.67 4.78
CA CYS A 107 -9.93 -8.35 4.41
C CYS A 107 -10.30 -8.86 3.03
N THR A 108 -9.39 -8.74 2.06
CA THR A 108 -9.60 -9.23 0.69
C THR A 108 -9.27 -10.72 0.65
N ALA A 109 -10.30 -11.54 0.48
CA ALA A 109 -10.19 -12.99 0.54
C ALA A 109 -10.15 -13.65 -0.85
N ALA A 110 -10.64 -12.94 -1.87
CA ALA A 110 -10.61 -13.33 -3.27
C ALA A 110 -10.10 -12.17 -4.14
N PRO A 111 -9.37 -12.44 -5.24
CA PRO A 111 -8.95 -11.40 -6.18
C PRO A 111 -10.11 -10.57 -6.69
N CYS A 112 -10.01 -9.25 -6.53
CA CYS A 112 -11.03 -8.31 -6.99
C CYS A 112 -10.48 -7.51 -8.18
N ILE A 113 -11.14 -7.60 -9.33
CA ILE A 113 -10.80 -6.88 -10.55
C ILE A 113 -11.81 -5.76 -10.73
N TYR A 114 -11.38 -4.51 -10.67
CA TYR A 114 -12.23 -3.36 -10.91
C TYR A 114 -12.13 -2.93 -12.37
N ALA A 115 -13.27 -2.87 -13.06
CA ALA A 115 -13.37 -2.52 -14.48
C ALA A 115 -14.46 -1.45 -14.70
N TYR A 116 -14.40 -0.77 -15.85
CA TYR A 116 -15.41 0.24 -16.17
C TYR A 116 -16.76 -0.41 -16.49
N ASN A 117 -17.84 0.18 -15.98
CA ASN A 117 -19.19 -0.25 -16.31
C ASN A 117 -19.72 0.50 -17.54
N HIS A 118 -19.81 -0.20 -18.67
CA HIS A 118 -20.38 0.32 -19.92
C HIS A 118 -21.91 0.28 -19.97
N SER A 119 -22.59 -0.26 -18.96
CA SER A 119 -24.05 -0.30 -18.91
C SER A 119 -24.62 1.07 -18.50
N ASP A 120 -25.63 1.53 -19.25
CA ASP A 120 -26.42 2.72 -18.92
C ASP A 120 -27.74 2.41 -18.20
N ASP A 121 -28.01 1.13 -17.95
CA ASP A 121 -29.15 0.67 -17.18
C ASP A 121 -29.08 1.17 -15.71
N PRO A 122 -30.06 1.96 -15.24
CA PRO A 122 -30.09 2.49 -13.87
C PRO A 122 -30.15 1.42 -12.76
N GLU A 123 -30.59 0.20 -13.07
CA GLU A 123 -30.58 -0.91 -12.11
C GLU A 123 -29.23 -1.61 -12.03
N LYS A 124 -28.33 -1.34 -12.98
CA LYS A 124 -27.01 -1.96 -13.10
C LYS A 124 -25.89 -0.95 -12.97
N VAL A 125 -26.04 0.05 -12.09
CA VAL A 125 -24.98 1.03 -11.79
C VAL A 125 -23.73 0.34 -11.26
N PHE A 126 -23.92 -0.61 -10.34
CA PHE A 126 -22.87 -1.48 -9.83
C PHE A 126 -23.13 -2.91 -10.29
N ARG A 127 -22.11 -3.56 -10.84
CA ARG A 127 -22.20 -4.95 -11.30
C ARG A 127 -21.02 -5.74 -10.77
N ALA A 128 -21.26 -6.99 -10.41
CA ALA A 128 -20.20 -7.94 -10.10
C ALA A 128 -20.43 -9.23 -10.86
N ILE A 129 -19.36 -9.77 -11.41
CA ILE A 129 -19.29 -11.11 -11.99
C ILE A 129 -18.36 -11.91 -11.10
N ILE A 130 -18.94 -12.84 -10.34
CA ILE A 130 -18.20 -13.74 -9.47
C ILE A 130 -17.94 -15.01 -10.25
N THR A 131 -16.67 -15.37 -10.44
CA THR A 131 -16.26 -16.64 -11.03
C THR A 131 -15.85 -17.59 -9.91
N PHE A 132 -16.44 -18.78 -9.90
CA PHE A 132 -16.12 -19.82 -8.92
C PHE A 132 -15.10 -20.81 -9.48
N LYS A 133 -14.35 -21.44 -8.57
CA LYS A 133 -13.47 -22.56 -8.90
C LYS A 133 -14.27 -23.72 -9.49
N SER A 134 -13.64 -24.47 -10.40
CA SER A 134 -14.22 -25.70 -10.92
C SER A 134 -14.30 -26.78 -9.84
N THR A 135 -15.13 -27.81 -10.06
CA THR A 135 -15.23 -28.93 -9.13
C THR A 135 -13.92 -29.68 -8.95
N GLU A 136 -13.10 -29.72 -9.99
CA GLU A 136 -11.79 -30.38 -10.01
C GLU A 136 -10.78 -29.57 -9.18
N SER A 137 -10.77 -28.25 -9.32
CA SER A 137 -9.93 -27.37 -8.51
C SER A 137 -10.30 -27.44 -7.02
N ILE A 138 -11.59 -27.49 -6.69
CA ILE A 138 -12.04 -27.65 -5.30
C ILE A 138 -11.64 -29.03 -4.75
N ALA A 139 -11.76 -30.09 -5.56
CA ALA A 139 -11.36 -31.43 -5.16
C ALA A 139 -9.86 -31.49 -4.86
N HIS A 140 -9.05 -30.88 -5.72
CA HIS A 140 -7.60 -30.80 -5.53
C HIS A 140 -7.22 -30.02 -4.26
N ASP A 141 -7.85 -28.87 -4.00
CA ASP A 141 -7.63 -28.11 -2.75
C ASP A 141 -7.97 -28.94 -1.49
N LEU A 142 -9.01 -29.77 -1.56
CA LEU A 142 -9.39 -30.68 -0.47
C LEU A 142 -8.39 -31.83 -0.30
N GLU A 143 -7.86 -32.39 -1.39
CA GLU A 143 -6.83 -33.43 -1.35
C GLU A 143 -5.57 -32.92 -0.66
N LEU A 144 -5.07 -31.74 -1.04
CA LEU A 144 -3.91 -31.11 -0.42
C LEU A 144 -4.12 -30.87 1.08
N LEU A 145 -5.33 -30.41 1.47
CA LEU A 145 -5.66 -30.24 2.89
C LEU A 145 -5.67 -31.57 3.66
N GLN A 146 -6.21 -32.64 3.06
CA GLN A 146 -6.26 -33.97 3.68
C GLN A 146 -4.86 -34.59 3.80
N GLU A 147 -4.00 -34.39 2.81
CA GLU A 147 -2.59 -34.80 2.82
C GLU A 147 -1.83 -34.09 3.95
N GLU A 148 -1.91 -32.76 4.02
CA GLU A 148 -1.26 -31.95 5.07
C GLU A 148 -1.72 -32.37 6.48
N LEU A 149 -3.02 -32.62 6.67
CA LEU A 149 -3.55 -33.11 7.96
C LEU A 149 -3.02 -34.51 8.33
N SER A 150 -2.82 -35.37 7.34
CA SER A 150 -2.27 -36.71 7.53
C SER A 150 -0.80 -36.64 7.90
N ASP A 151 -0.02 -35.81 7.21
CA ASP A 151 1.40 -35.59 7.48
C ASP A 151 1.66 -35.03 8.88
N ILE A 152 0.85 -34.06 9.32
CA ILE A 152 0.91 -33.54 10.68
C ILE A 152 0.62 -34.64 11.71
N ALA A 153 -0.38 -35.50 11.44
CA ALA A 153 -0.73 -36.61 12.33
C ALA A 153 0.39 -37.65 12.43
N HIS A 154 1.07 -37.96 11.32
CA HIS A 154 2.24 -38.84 11.31
C HIS A 154 3.42 -38.23 12.07
N SER A 155 3.77 -36.97 11.79
CA SER A 155 4.86 -36.25 12.44
C SER A 155 4.68 -36.17 13.97
N THR A 156 3.44 -35.96 14.43
CA THR A 156 3.13 -35.88 15.87
C THR A 156 3.28 -37.22 16.59
N ARG A 157 3.01 -38.34 15.89
CA ARG A 157 3.13 -39.70 16.44
C ARG A 157 4.60 -40.14 16.55
N GLU A 158 5.42 -39.80 15.56
CA GLU A 158 6.85 -40.16 15.55
C GLU A 158 7.67 -39.39 16.60
N GLN A 159 7.30 -38.14 16.88
CA GLN A 159 8.03 -37.27 17.81
C GLN A 159 7.64 -37.44 19.30
N GLY A 160 6.86 -38.47 19.64
CA GLY A 160 6.58 -38.84 21.03
C GLY A 160 5.99 -37.74 21.91
N GLY A 161 5.30 -36.76 21.33
CA GLY A 161 4.67 -35.64 22.03
C GLY A 161 5.51 -34.36 22.18
N LEU A 162 6.76 -34.31 21.73
CA LEU A 162 7.52 -33.07 21.62
C LEU A 162 7.17 -32.37 20.30
N VAL A 163 6.14 -31.52 20.32
CA VAL A 163 5.67 -30.82 19.11
C VAL A 163 6.53 -29.57 18.87
N GLN A 164 7.27 -29.56 17.77
CA GLN A 164 8.03 -28.39 17.35
C GLN A 164 7.11 -27.20 17.01
N ALA A 165 7.60 -25.98 17.20
CA ALA A 165 6.84 -24.75 16.93
C ALA A 165 6.32 -24.68 15.49
N GLU A 166 7.07 -25.23 14.53
CA GLU A 166 6.69 -25.32 13.12
C GLU A 166 5.45 -26.22 12.92
N THR A 167 5.43 -27.41 13.52
CA THR A 167 4.29 -28.33 13.45
C THR A 167 3.03 -27.72 14.06
N VAL A 168 3.17 -26.96 15.15
CA VAL A 168 2.05 -26.20 15.75
C VAL A 168 1.52 -25.14 14.77
N SER A 169 2.41 -24.43 14.09
CA SER A 169 2.03 -23.42 13.08
C SER A 169 1.27 -24.06 11.91
N ARG A 170 1.80 -25.15 11.35
CA ARG A 170 1.16 -25.93 10.28
C ARG A 170 -0.22 -26.46 10.69
N LEU A 171 -0.33 -27.02 11.90
CA LEU A 171 -1.61 -27.48 12.45
C LEU A 171 -2.62 -26.34 12.58
N ASN A 172 -2.20 -25.18 13.08
CA ASN A 172 -3.06 -24.00 13.19
C ASN A 172 -3.54 -23.53 11.80
N GLN A 173 -2.69 -23.56 10.78
CA GLN A 173 -3.05 -23.22 9.40
C GLN A 173 -4.03 -24.23 8.80
N ALA A 174 -3.76 -25.53 8.91
CA ALA A 174 -4.66 -26.58 8.43
C ALA A 174 -6.03 -26.52 9.15
N GLN A 175 -6.05 -26.26 10.46
CA GLN A 175 -7.27 -26.06 11.23
C GLN A 175 -8.08 -24.84 10.78
N LYS A 176 -7.43 -23.74 10.36
CA LYS A 176 -8.14 -22.60 9.74
C LYS A 176 -8.78 -22.99 8.41
N GLN A 177 -8.11 -23.79 7.59
CA GLN A 177 -8.65 -24.29 6.33
C GLN A 177 -9.84 -25.23 6.55
N VAL A 178 -9.74 -26.16 7.50
CA VAL A 178 -10.87 -27.04 7.89
C VAL A 178 -12.07 -26.21 8.31
N LYS A 179 -11.88 -25.20 9.17
CA LYS A 179 -12.98 -24.29 9.58
C LYS A 179 -13.59 -23.55 8.39
N SER A 180 -12.76 -23.14 7.42
CA SER A 180 -13.23 -22.55 6.17
C SER A 180 -14.13 -23.52 5.40
N VAL A 181 -13.70 -24.78 5.27
CA VAL A 181 -14.49 -25.86 4.63
C VAL A 181 -15.79 -26.11 5.38
N GLN A 182 -15.78 -26.18 6.71
CA GLN A 182 -17.00 -26.31 7.52
C GLN A 182 -17.98 -25.18 7.24
N ASN A 183 -17.47 -23.94 7.13
CA ASN A 183 -18.30 -22.76 6.92
C ASN A 183 -19.01 -22.75 5.55
N TRP A 184 -18.36 -23.21 4.47
CA TRP A 184 -18.99 -23.20 3.15
C TRP A 184 -19.72 -24.50 2.81
N SER A 185 -19.33 -25.63 3.41
CA SER A 185 -19.94 -26.94 3.14
C SER A 185 -21.07 -27.31 4.11
N GLY A 186 -21.03 -26.80 5.34
CA GLY A 186 -21.93 -27.22 6.42
C GLY A 186 -21.63 -28.64 6.94
N LEU A 187 -20.45 -29.18 6.65
CA LEU A 187 -19.99 -30.50 7.11
C LEU A 187 -19.21 -30.40 8.42
N THR A 188 -19.13 -31.52 9.13
CA THR A 188 -18.33 -31.68 10.34
C THR A 188 -16.85 -31.88 10.01
N GLU A 189 -15.98 -31.66 11.01
CA GLU A 189 -14.53 -31.87 10.84
C GLU A 189 -14.19 -33.31 10.44
N ASN A 190 -14.90 -34.30 10.98
CA ASN A 190 -14.67 -35.71 10.67
C ASN A 190 -15.05 -36.04 9.22
N GLU A 191 -16.16 -35.50 8.72
CA GLU A 191 -16.55 -35.67 7.32
C GLU A 191 -15.49 -35.05 6.40
N ILE A 192 -14.99 -33.86 6.71
CA ILE A 192 -13.96 -33.19 5.90
C ILE A 192 -12.64 -33.98 5.88
N LYS A 193 -12.28 -34.61 7.00
CA LYS A 193 -11.03 -35.38 7.13
C LYS A 193 -11.08 -36.77 6.49
N CYS A 194 -12.25 -37.42 6.49
CA CYS A 194 -12.36 -38.83 6.16
C CYS A 194 -13.12 -39.12 4.87
N ASP A 195 -13.99 -38.22 4.43
CA ASP A 195 -14.73 -38.43 3.18
C ASP A 195 -13.88 -38.07 1.96
N ALA A 196 -14.13 -38.79 0.86
CA ALA A 196 -13.54 -38.43 -0.42
C ALA A 196 -13.95 -37.01 -0.84
N PRO A 197 -13.05 -36.22 -1.45
CA PRO A 197 -13.33 -34.86 -1.93
C PRO A 197 -14.61 -34.77 -2.77
N SER A 198 -14.85 -35.76 -3.64
CA SER A 198 -16.07 -35.85 -4.46
C SER A 198 -17.36 -35.94 -3.64
N LYS A 199 -17.33 -36.66 -2.50
CA LYS A 199 -18.46 -36.76 -1.57
C LYS A 199 -18.68 -35.46 -0.80
N ILE A 200 -17.60 -34.82 -0.34
CA ILE A 200 -17.63 -33.50 0.32
C ILE A 200 -18.31 -32.47 -0.59
N ILE A 201 -17.87 -32.39 -1.84
CA ILE A 201 -18.43 -31.47 -2.85
C ILE A 201 -19.91 -31.79 -3.10
N LEU A 202 -20.28 -33.08 -3.23
CA LEU A 202 -21.66 -33.49 -3.48
C LEU A 202 -22.60 -33.12 -2.32
N GLU A 203 -22.18 -33.29 -1.07
CA GLU A 203 -22.99 -32.93 0.10
C GLU A 203 -23.10 -31.40 0.27
N ALA A 204 -22.02 -30.66 -0.01
CA ALA A 204 -22.04 -29.21 -0.01
C ALA A 204 -23.01 -28.63 -1.07
N LYS A 205 -23.09 -29.26 -2.25
CA LYS A 205 -24.06 -28.90 -3.30
C LYS A 205 -25.51 -28.97 -2.81
N LYS A 206 -25.84 -29.96 -1.98
CA LYS A 206 -27.22 -30.18 -1.49
C LYS A 206 -27.65 -29.16 -0.43
N LYS A 207 -26.71 -28.68 0.39
CA LYS A 207 -27.01 -27.91 1.61
C LYS A 207 -26.82 -26.40 1.45
N THR A 208 -25.83 -25.98 0.65
CA THR A 208 -25.15 -24.71 0.96
C THR A 208 -24.84 -23.86 -0.28
N VAL A 209 -24.85 -24.45 -1.48
CA VAL A 209 -24.25 -23.82 -2.66
C VAL A 209 -25.06 -24.02 -3.97
N PRO A 210 -26.17 -23.28 -4.18
CA PRO A 210 -26.99 -23.41 -5.40
C PRO A 210 -26.26 -23.10 -6.71
N PHE A 211 -25.14 -22.36 -6.69
CA PHE A 211 -24.40 -22.01 -7.92
C PHE A 211 -23.52 -23.15 -8.47
N LEU A 212 -23.29 -24.20 -7.68
CA LEU A 212 -22.69 -25.44 -8.17
C LEU A 212 -23.70 -26.29 -8.97
N ASP A 213 -24.95 -25.84 -9.07
CA ASP A 213 -25.99 -26.42 -9.93
C ASP A 213 -25.75 -26.00 -11.39
N THR A 214 -25.31 -26.98 -12.18
CA THR A 214 -25.00 -26.88 -13.61
C THR A 214 -26.23 -26.58 -14.48
N LYS A 215 -27.42 -26.38 -13.91
CA LYS A 215 -28.66 -26.10 -14.65
C LYS A 215 -28.96 -24.61 -14.87
N ASN A 216 -28.47 -23.72 -14.01
CA ASN A 216 -28.64 -22.25 -14.15
C ASN A 216 -27.32 -21.48 -14.24
N SER A 217 -26.19 -22.17 -14.09
CA SER A 217 -24.89 -21.59 -14.40
C SER A 217 -24.76 -21.52 -15.91
N THR A 218 -24.58 -20.31 -16.46
CA THR A 218 -23.91 -20.17 -17.77
C THR A 218 -22.70 -21.09 -17.79
N LYS A 219 -22.30 -21.66 -18.93
CA LYS A 219 -21.22 -22.66 -19.10
C LYS A 219 -19.89 -22.42 -18.35
N ASN A 220 -19.71 -21.29 -17.68
CA ASN A 220 -18.47 -20.77 -17.07
C ASN A 220 -18.49 -20.62 -15.53
N HIS A 221 -19.39 -21.25 -14.76
CA HIS A 221 -19.38 -21.18 -13.27
C HIS A 221 -19.41 -19.73 -12.70
N THR A 222 -20.30 -18.88 -13.22
CA THR A 222 -20.40 -17.47 -12.80
C THR A 222 -21.72 -17.09 -12.13
N LEU A 223 -21.66 -16.14 -11.20
CA LEU A 223 -22.81 -15.46 -10.60
C LEU A 223 -22.74 -13.97 -10.89
N GLN A 224 -23.82 -13.41 -11.42
CA GLN A 224 -23.95 -11.97 -11.64
C GLN A 224 -24.76 -11.31 -10.51
N ILE A 225 -24.23 -10.22 -9.96
CA ILE A 225 -24.90 -9.36 -9.00
C ILE A 225 -24.98 -7.97 -9.60
N ASN A 226 -26.16 -7.35 -9.56
CA ASN A 226 -26.34 -5.95 -9.96
C ASN A 226 -27.12 -5.21 -8.88
N ASP A 227 -26.77 -3.96 -8.62
CA ASP A 227 -27.56 -3.07 -7.75
C ASP A 227 -27.33 -1.61 -8.16
N SER A 228 -28.33 -0.75 -7.91
CA SER A 228 -28.23 0.69 -8.09
C SER A 228 -27.63 1.42 -6.88
N ASN A 229 -27.59 0.77 -5.71
CA ASN A 229 -27.11 1.35 -4.45
C ASN A 229 -25.84 0.66 -3.96
N LEU A 230 -24.77 1.45 -3.76
CA LEU A 230 -23.46 0.97 -3.33
C LEU A 230 -23.50 0.17 -2.01
N LYS A 231 -24.26 0.64 -1.01
CA LYS A 231 -24.31 -0.01 0.31
C LYS A 231 -24.94 -1.39 0.25
N ARG A 232 -26.03 -1.53 -0.53
CA ARG A 232 -26.68 -2.83 -0.76
C ARG A 232 -25.78 -3.75 -1.59
N PHE A 233 -25.20 -3.21 -2.67
CA PHE A 233 -24.25 -3.94 -3.51
C PHE A 233 -23.11 -4.55 -2.70
N ARG A 234 -22.44 -3.73 -1.88
CA ARG A 234 -21.35 -4.16 -0.99
C ARG A 234 -21.80 -5.22 0.01
N LYS A 235 -23.00 -5.08 0.58
CA LYS A 235 -23.57 -6.08 1.51
C LYS A 235 -23.78 -7.43 0.83
N THR A 236 -24.27 -7.44 -0.41
CA THR A 236 -24.48 -8.67 -1.21
C THR A 236 -23.15 -9.27 -1.67
N LEU A 237 -22.13 -8.44 -1.93
CA LEU A 237 -20.81 -8.89 -2.37
C LEU A 237 -19.96 -9.45 -1.23
N LYS A 238 -20.16 -8.95 0.00
CA LYS A 238 -19.38 -9.27 1.20
C LYS A 238 -19.09 -10.77 1.40
N PRO A 239 -20.04 -11.71 1.26
CA PRO A 239 -19.77 -13.15 1.45
C PRO A 239 -18.73 -13.74 0.49
N TYR A 240 -18.48 -13.08 -0.65
CA TYR A 240 -17.61 -13.56 -1.73
C TYR A 240 -16.21 -12.94 -1.72
N ILE A 241 -16.03 -11.79 -1.07
CA ILE A 241 -14.76 -11.04 -1.09
C ILE A 241 -14.15 -10.76 0.29
N ASP A 242 -14.94 -10.88 1.36
CA ASP A 242 -14.52 -10.52 2.73
C ASP A 242 -14.44 -11.75 3.65
N SER A 243 -13.28 -11.95 4.31
CA SER A 243 -13.05 -13.04 5.27
C SER A 243 -13.54 -12.73 6.70
N SER A 244 -13.73 -11.44 7.03
CA SER A 244 -13.99 -10.95 8.39
C SER A 244 -15.43 -11.17 8.88
N GLY A 245 -16.34 -11.57 7.99
CA GLY A 245 -17.76 -11.67 8.27
C GLY A 245 -18.15 -12.90 9.08
N ARG A 246 -17.93 -12.91 10.40
CA ARG A 246 -18.65 -13.81 11.32
C ARG A 246 -20.01 -13.22 11.70
N SER A 247 -20.91 -13.08 10.74
CA SER A 247 -22.32 -12.86 11.07
C SER A 247 -22.96 -14.23 11.29
N ARG A 248 -23.51 -14.47 12.49
CA ARG A 248 -24.18 -15.75 12.83
C ARG A 248 -25.19 -16.10 11.73
N GLY A 249 -24.96 -17.22 11.04
CA GLY A 249 -25.87 -17.74 10.01
C GLY A 249 -25.62 -17.30 8.56
N ILE A 250 -24.60 -16.46 8.28
CA ILE A 250 -24.21 -16.14 6.89
C ILE A 250 -22.99 -16.98 6.51
N LEU A 251 -23.18 -17.83 5.51
CA LEU A 251 -22.13 -18.69 4.95
C LEU A 251 -21.12 -17.82 4.19
N GLN A 252 -19.84 -18.09 4.39
CA GLN A 252 -18.76 -17.42 3.64
C GLN A 252 -18.47 -18.22 2.38
N HIS A 253 -18.60 -17.60 1.20
CA HIS A 253 -18.42 -18.25 -0.09
C HIS A 253 -17.07 -17.93 -0.74
N TRP A 254 -16.35 -16.92 -0.25
CA TRP A 254 -15.04 -16.52 -0.75
C TRP A 254 -14.02 -17.68 -0.96
N PRO A 255 -14.00 -18.78 -0.17
CA PRO A 255 -13.03 -19.87 -0.41
C PRO A 255 -13.24 -20.59 -1.75
N LEU A 256 -14.46 -20.53 -2.29
CA LEU A 256 -14.86 -21.12 -3.56
C LEU A 256 -14.72 -20.14 -4.73
N VAL A 257 -14.45 -18.87 -4.45
CA VAL A 257 -14.33 -17.83 -5.46
C VAL A 257 -12.93 -17.86 -6.06
N GLN A 258 -12.87 -17.90 -7.39
CA GLN A 258 -11.62 -17.77 -8.13
C GLN A 258 -11.26 -16.30 -8.34
N GLN A 259 -12.23 -15.48 -8.75
CA GLN A 259 -12.08 -14.04 -8.92
C GLN A 259 -13.44 -13.33 -8.92
N VAL A 260 -13.43 -12.03 -8.64
CA VAL A 260 -14.62 -11.18 -8.75
C VAL A 260 -14.29 -9.99 -9.65
N GLU A 261 -14.97 -9.87 -10.79
CA GLU A 261 -14.91 -8.65 -11.61
C GLU A 261 -16.03 -7.69 -11.18
N ILE A 262 -15.65 -6.55 -10.62
CA ILE A 262 -16.54 -5.49 -10.16
C ILE A 262 -16.53 -4.36 -11.19
N GLN A 263 -17.67 -4.09 -11.80
CA GLN A 263 -17.83 -3.06 -12.81
C GLN A 263 -18.55 -1.85 -12.21
N LEU A 264 -17.93 -0.68 -12.32
CA LEU A 264 -18.46 0.59 -11.82
C LEU A 264 -18.01 1.78 -12.68
N LYS A 265 -18.74 2.88 -12.62
CA LYS A 265 -18.41 4.12 -13.38
C LYS A 265 -17.38 4.96 -12.60
N SER A 266 -16.11 4.59 -12.69
CA SER A 266 -14.99 5.38 -12.15
C SER A 266 -14.11 5.92 -13.26
N ASP A 267 -13.67 7.18 -13.13
CA ASP A 267 -12.89 7.87 -14.15
C ASP A 267 -11.56 7.21 -14.46
N ILE A 268 -10.92 6.58 -13.46
CA ILE A 268 -9.64 5.89 -13.68
C ILE A 268 -9.81 4.64 -14.56
N LEU A 269 -10.98 4.02 -14.53
CA LEU A 269 -11.26 2.78 -15.28
C LEU A 269 -11.73 3.07 -16.71
N ARG A 270 -12.19 4.29 -17.00
CA ARG A 270 -12.91 4.66 -18.23
C ARG A 270 -12.17 4.33 -19.53
N HIS A 271 -10.84 4.36 -19.49
CA HIS A 271 -9.95 4.17 -20.65
C HIS A 271 -9.47 2.73 -20.80
N GLY A 272 -10.05 1.78 -20.05
CA GLY A 272 -9.72 0.36 -20.14
C GLY A 272 -8.74 -0.13 -19.08
N ILE A 273 -8.33 0.72 -18.13
CA ILE A 273 -7.54 0.29 -16.97
C ILE A 273 -8.39 -0.65 -16.12
N LYS A 274 -7.81 -1.81 -15.77
CA LYS A 274 -8.36 -2.73 -14.77
C LYS A 274 -7.46 -2.73 -13.54
N LEU A 275 -8.01 -2.35 -12.38
CA LEU A 275 -7.28 -2.43 -11.12
C LEU A 275 -7.50 -3.79 -10.49
N VAL A 276 -6.44 -4.47 -10.08
CA VAL A 276 -6.52 -5.78 -9.43
C VAL A 276 -6.08 -5.65 -7.98
N ASP A 277 -7.00 -5.83 -7.04
CA ASP A 277 -6.70 -5.92 -5.61
C ASP A 277 -6.47 -7.40 -5.26
N LEU A 278 -5.22 -7.74 -4.95
CA LEU A 278 -4.81 -9.10 -4.62
C LEU A 278 -4.82 -9.32 -3.10
N PRO A 279 -5.20 -10.53 -2.64
CA PRO A 279 -4.97 -10.91 -1.25
C PRO A 279 -3.48 -10.79 -0.90
N GLY A 280 -3.16 -10.52 0.37
CA GLY A 280 -1.77 -10.31 0.78
C GLY A 280 -0.94 -11.58 0.61
N VAL A 281 0.27 -11.52 0.08
CA VAL A 281 1.13 -12.71 -0.12
C VAL A 281 1.51 -13.38 1.21
N ALA A 282 1.54 -12.62 2.30
CA ALA A 282 1.78 -13.09 3.67
C ALA A 282 0.54 -13.73 4.34
N ASP A 283 -0.50 -14.02 3.56
CA ASP A 283 -1.73 -14.57 4.08
C ASP A 283 -1.56 -16.02 4.55
N SER A 284 -2.08 -16.32 5.75
CA SER A 284 -1.93 -17.64 6.41
C SER A 284 -2.66 -18.81 5.74
N LEU A 285 -3.11 -18.66 4.50
CA LEU A 285 -3.64 -19.75 3.68
C LEU A 285 -2.84 -19.77 2.37
N GLU A 286 -2.08 -20.84 2.18
CA GLU A 286 -1.27 -21.12 0.98
C GLU A 286 -2.05 -21.05 -0.33
N SER A 287 -3.34 -21.41 -0.29
CA SER A 287 -4.26 -21.26 -1.44
C SER A 287 -4.45 -19.80 -1.89
N ARG A 288 -4.27 -18.81 -1.01
CA ARG A 288 -4.32 -17.38 -1.38
C ARG A 288 -3.04 -16.93 -2.10
N ALA A 289 -1.89 -17.45 -1.67
CA ALA A 289 -0.60 -17.13 -2.27
C ALA A 289 -0.47 -17.70 -3.69
N ALA A 290 -0.95 -18.93 -3.92
CA ALA A 290 -0.98 -19.54 -5.25
C ALA A 290 -1.84 -18.74 -6.24
N VAL A 291 -3.06 -18.35 -5.83
CA VAL A 291 -3.94 -17.53 -6.67
C VAL A 291 -3.30 -16.17 -6.97
N ALA A 292 -2.67 -15.50 -5.99
CA ALA A 292 -1.99 -14.24 -6.23
C ALA A 292 -0.84 -14.37 -7.25
N LYS A 293 -0.12 -15.51 -7.24
CA LYS A 293 0.97 -15.80 -8.19
C LYS A 293 0.49 -15.87 -9.64
N ASP A 294 -0.62 -16.57 -9.89
CA ASP A 294 -1.23 -16.67 -11.23
C ASP A 294 -1.65 -15.31 -11.79
N PHE A 295 -1.99 -14.37 -10.91
CA PHE A 295 -2.32 -13.00 -11.30
C PHE A 295 -1.09 -12.19 -11.67
N PHE A 296 0.04 -12.32 -10.95
CA PHE A 296 1.27 -11.55 -11.23
C PHE A 296 1.77 -11.73 -12.66
N GLU A 297 1.68 -12.95 -13.20
CA GLU A 297 2.08 -13.22 -14.58
C GLU A 297 1.23 -12.44 -15.60
N ARG A 298 -0.02 -12.11 -15.26
CA ARG A 298 -1.01 -11.46 -16.13
C ARG A 298 -1.10 -9.93 -15.95
N LEU A 299 -0.24 -9.34 -15.10
CA LEU A 299 -0.23 -7.89 -14.86
C LEU A 299 0.68 -7.17 -15.85
N ASP A 300 0.19 -6.04 -16.36
CA ASP A 300 1.00 -5.07 -17.12
C ASP A 300 1.80 -4.16 -16.18
N LYS A 301 1.18 -3.82 -15.05
CA LYS A 301 1.78 -3.01 -13.99
C LYS A 301 1.65 -3.70 -12.65
N LEU A 302 2.73 -3.64 -11.87
CA LEU A 302 2.75 -4.03 -10.49
C LEU A 302 2.89 -2.80 -9.60
N ILE A 303 2.06 -2.75 -8.57
CA ILE A 303 2.06 -1.70 -7.56
C ILE A 303 2.28 -2.36 -6.22
N VAL A 304 3.41 -2.06 -5.60
CA VAL A 304 3.76 -2.51 -4.27
C VAL A 304 3.29 -1.48 -3.26
N VAL A 305 2.53 -1.89 -2.25
CA VAL A 305 1.98 -1.01 -1.22
C VAL A 305 2.70 -1.24 0.10
N VAL A 306 3.35 -0.20 0.62
CA VAL A 306 4.10 -0.21 1.88
C VAL A 306 3.65 0.91 2.81
N HIS A 307 3.94 0.78 4.10
CA HIS A 307 3.66 1.80 5.11
C HIS A 307 4.81 2.80 5.20
N ALA A 308 4.54 4.11 5.36
CA ALA A 308 5.56 5.16 5.45
C ALA A 308 6.68 4.88 6.48
N VAL A 309 6.30 4.55 7.72
CA VAL A 309 7.28 4.18 8.78
C VAL A 309 8.18 3.04 8.36
N ARG A 310 7.64 2.00 7.71
CA ARG A 310 8.46 0.87 7.24
C ARG A 310 9.33 1.27 6.06
N ALA A 311 8.82 2.07 5.13
CA ALA A 311 9.59 2.53 3.97
C ALA A 311 10.77 3.44 4.36
N ALA A 312 10.70 4.09 5.52
CA ALA A 312 11.77 4.96 6.05
C ALA A 312 12.89 4.19 6.75
N ASP A 313 12.66 2.94 7.17
CA ASP A 313 13.66 2.15 7.88
C ASP A 313 14.64 1.53 6.87
N ASN A 314 15.91 1.96 6.84
CA ASN A 314 16.88 1.52 5.83
C ASN A 314 17.13 -0.01 5.77
N LYS A 315 16.69 -0.77 6.77
CA LYS A 315 16.68 -2.26 6.74
C LYS A 315 15.45 -2.86 6.09
N ALA A 316 14.34 -2.13 6.01
CA ALA A 316 13.11 -2.53 5.35
C ALA A 316 13.20 -2.43 3.82
N GLY A 317 14.26 -1.81 3.28
CA GLY A 317 14.67 -1.92 1.89
C GLY A 317 15.41 -3.21 1.54
N SER A 318 15.66 -4.10 2.51
CA SER A 318 16.15 -5.45 2.20
C SER A 318 15.08 -6.22 1.45
N ASP A 319 15.53 -7.02 0.48
CA ASP A 319 14.81 -7.92 -0.46
C ASP A 319 13.56 -8.64 0.06
N ALA A 320 13.33 -8.68 1.38
CA ALA A 320 12.18 -9.34 1.98
C ALA A 320 10.89 -8.48 2.03
N MET A 321 10.97 -7.14 2.02
CA MET A 321 9.80 -6.30 2.33
C MET A 321 9.16 -5.59 1.14
N LEU A 322 9.91 -5.29 0.07
CA LEU A 322 9.35 -4.64 -1.11
C LEU A 322 8.68 -5.65 -2.04
N MET A 323 9.38 -6.72 -2.40
CA MET A 323 8.86 -7.83 -3.20
C MET A 323 9.66 -9.09 -2.92
N PRO A 324 9.07 -10.30 -2.94
CA PRO A 324 9.85 -11.53 -2.87
C PRO A 324 10.94 -11.55 -3.94
N ALA A 325 12.15 -12.00 -3.59
CA ALA A 325 13.28 -12.06 -4.54
C ALA A 325 12.92 -12.82 -5.83
N THR A 326 12.06 -13.84 -5.74
CA THR A 326 11.52 -14.58 -6.90
C THR A 326 10.70 -13.69 -7.84
N LEU A 327 9.90 -12.78 -7.31
CA LEU A 327 9.10 -11.84 -8.09
C LEU A 327 9.99 -10.77 -8.73
N SER A 328 10.95 -10.22 -7.99
CA SER A 328 11.92 -9.25 -8.53
C SER A 328 12.75 -9.86 -9.66
N MET A 329 13.22 -11.10 -9.48
CA MET A 329 13.91 -11.86 -10.52
C MET A 329 13.00 -12.05 -11.73
N ASP A 330 11.82 -12.64 -11.57
CA ASP A 330 10.87 -12.87 -12.67
C ASP A 330 10.56 -11.59 -13.46
N MET A 331 10.31 -10.48 -12.76
CA MET A 331 10.06 -9.18 -13.41
C MET A 331 11.27 -8.67 -14.19
N GLY A 332 12.49 -8.78 -13.66
CA GLY A 332 13.67 -8.36 -14.40
C GLY A 332 14.05 -9.32 -15.54
N LEU A 333 13.73 -10.62 -15.42
CA LEU A 333 13.83 -11.58 -16.52
C LEU A 333 12.86 -11.24 -17.66
N ASP A 334 11.65 -10.79 -17.32
CA ASP A 334 10.61 -10.41 -18.28
C ASP A 334 10.78 -8.99 -18.84
N GLY A 335 11.79 -8.23 -18.40
CA GLY A 335 11.98 -6.82 -18.78
C GLY A 335 10.89 -5.89 -18.24
N ARG A 336 10.16 -6.31 -17.20
CA ARG A 336 9.09 -5.57 -16.52
C ARG A 336 9.56 -4.87 -15.25
N PHE A 337 10.84 -4.91 -14.94
CA PHE A 337 11.44 -4.15 -13.84
C PHE A 337 11.84 -2.74 -14.30
N GLU A 338 10.84 -1.96 -14.69
CA GLU A 338 11.00 -0.60 -15.22
C GLU A 338 10.11 0.40 -14.47
N PRO A 339 10.47 1.68 -14.39
CA PRO A 339 9.69 2.72 -13.68
C PRO A 339 8.24 2.83 -14.13
N ASP A 340 7.97 2.49 -15.40
CA ASP A 340 6.64 2.53 -15.99
C ASP A 340 5.79 1.30 -15.61
N SER A 341 6.40 0.15 -15.30
CA SER A 341 5.69 -1.10 -15.00
C SER A 341 5.70 -1.46 -13.52
N LEU A 342 6.57 -0.84 -12.72
CA LEU A 342 6.66 -1.05 -11.27
C LEU A 342 6.53 0.28 -10.53
N ALA A 343 5.59 0.36 -9.58
CA ALA A 343 5.48 1.47 -8.64
C ALA A 343 5.49 0.98 -7.19
N VAL A 344 5.99 1.83 -6.30
CA VAL A 344 5.88 1.64 -4.85
C VAL A 344 5.01 2.75 -4.28
N ILE A 345 3.82 2.39 -3.82
CA ILE A 345 2.95 3.27 -3.05
C ILE A 345 3.38 3.25 -1.59
N VAL A 346 3.70 4.42 -1.06
CA VAL A 346 4.01 4.61 0.37
C VAL A 346 2.79 5.20 1.06
N THR A 347 2.03 4.38 1.76
CA THR A 347 0.78 4.78 2.43
C THR A 347 1.00 5.40 3.80
N LYS A 348 -0.06 6.00 4.35
CA LYS A 348 -0.10 6.56 5.71
C LYS A 348 0.95 7.65 5.91
N VAL A 349 1.15 8.47 4.89
CA VAL A 349 2.04 9.63 4.97
C VAL A 349 1.51 10.68 5.96
N ASP A 350 0.22 10.62 6.30
CA ASP A 350 -0.45 11.43 7.32
C ASP A 350 -0.18 10.97 8.77
N ASP A 351 0.32 9.74 8.96
CA ASP A 351 0.74 9.19 10.24
C ASP A 351 2.13 9.73 10.61
N ILE A 352 2.14 10.99 11.03
CA ILE A 352 3.30 11.73 11.48
C ILE A 352 2.88 12.70 12.59
N ASN A 353 3.67 12.75 13.66
CA ASN A 353 3.40 13.62 14.79
C ASN A 353 4.28 14.88 14.69
N PRO A 354 3.70 16.06 14.41
CA PRO A 354 4.48 17.29 14.27
C PRO A 354 5.20 17.70 15.55
N LYS A 355 4.81 17.17 16.72
CA LYS A 355 5.53 17.40 17.99
C LYS A 355 6.92 16.78 18.03
N ASN A 356 7.18 15.78 17.19
CA ASN A 356 8.49 15.13 17.10
C ASN A 356 9.37 15.75 16.00
N ALA A 357 8.93 16.83 15.35
CA ALA A 357 9.55 17.38 14.16
C ALA A 357 11.04 17.72 14.35
N GLU A 358 11.42 18.28 15.50
CA GLU A 358 12.82 18.59 15.82
C GLU A 358 13.73 17.34 15.86
N ASN A 359 13.18 16.22 16.34
CA ASN A 359 13.92 14.96 16.42
C ASN A 359 13.96 14.23 15.07
N ASP A 360 12.86 14.29 14.31
CA ASP A 360 12.72 13.59 13.02
C ASP A 360 13.43 14.33 11.87
N PHE A 361 13.57 15.66 11.98
CA PHE A 361 14.15 16.55 10.96
C PHE A 361 15.06 17.64 11.56
N PRO A 362 16.11 17.26 12.31
CA PRO A 362 16.99 18.22 12.99
C PRO A 362 17.74 19.15 12.02
N ASP A 363 18.00 18.69 10.80
CA ASP A 363 18.76 19.41 9.78
C ASP A 363 17.89 20.30 8.87
N ASP A 364 16.56 20.34 9.07
CA ASP A 364 15.64 21.10 8.21
C ASP A 364 15.30 22.47 8.85
N GLU A 365 16.02 23.52 8.42
CA GLU A 365 15.85 24.89 8.93
C GLU A 365 14.41 25.43 8.81
N THR A 366 13.68 25.02 7.78
CA THR A 366 12.31 25.48 7.56
C THR A 366 11.37 24.85 8.57
N ILE A 367 11.54 23.56 8.86
CA ILE A 367 10.80 22.86 9.91
C ILE A 367 11.14 23.46 11.28
N MET A 368 12.42 23.67 11.60
CA MET A 368 12.81 24.26 12.89
C MET A 368 12.21 25.64 13.10
N THR A 369 12.22 26.49 12.07
CA THR A 369 11.57 27.82 12.13
C THR A 369 10.06 27.72 12.38
N ALA A 370 9.40 26.76 11.71
CA ALA A 370 7.97 26.53 11.89
C ALA A 370 7.63 25.99 13.29
N VAL A 371 8.48 25.13 13.87
CA VAL A 371 8.35 24.67 15.26
C VAL A 371 8.43 25.86 16.21
N SER A 372 9.51 26.66 16.15
CA SER A 372 9.67 27.81 17.04
C SER A 372 8.53 28.82 16.93
N THR A 373 8.01 29.05 15.71
CA THR A 373 6.85 29.93 15.49
C THR A 373 5.58 29.38 16.14
N LEU A 374 5.34 28.07 16.02
CA LEU A 374 4.19 27.41 16.63
C LEU A 374 4.29 27.39 18.16
N GLU A 375 5.48 27.21 18.72
CA GLU A 375 5.72 27.25 20.16
C GLU A 375 5.44 28.62 20.74
N ALA A 376 5.96 29.69 20.12
CA ALA A 376 5.71 31.06 20.55
C ALA A 376 4.21 31.41 20.55
N GLU A 377 3.47 31.02 19.51
CA GLU A 377 2.02 31.23 19.44
C GLU A 377 1.24 30.40 20.47
N ASN A 378 1.69 29.18 20.78
CA ASN A 378 1.10 28.38 21.85
C ASN A 378 1.33 29.00 23.23
N GLU A 379 2.51 29.57 23.48
CA GLU A 379 2.82 30.27 24.73
C GLU A 379 1.91 31.50 24.89
N GLU A 380 1.76 32.31 23.84
CA GLU A 380 0.86 33.47 23.83
C GLU A 380 -0.62 33.08 23.99
N LEU A 381 -1.04 31.93 23.45
CA LEU A 381 -2.38 31.40 23.66
C LEU A 381 -2.58 30.96 25.11
N ALA A 382 -1.60 30.25 25.70
CA ALA A 382 -1.65 29.82 27.10
C ALA A 382 -1.70 31.00 28.07
N ASN A 383 -0.87 32.03 27.85
CA ASN A 383 -0.87 33.26 28.62
C ASN A 383 -2.24 33.97 28.57
N LEU A 384 -2.88 33.98 27.40
CA LEU A 384 -4.21 34.56 27.24
C LEU A 384 -5.29 33.74 27.94
N GLU A 385 -5.24 32.41 27.88
CA GLU A 385 -6.16 31.52 28.59
C GLU A 385 -6.05 31.68 30.11
N GLU A 386 -4.84 31.87 30.63
CA GLU A 386 -4.62 32.20 32.05
C GLU A 386 -5.22 33.57 32.40
N LEU A 387 -5.02 34.59 31.57
CA LEU A 387 -5.58 35.93 31.78
C LEU A 387 -7.12 35.92 31.76
N ILE A 388 -7.73 35.14 30.85
CA ILE A 388 -9.18 34.92 30.81
C ILE A 388 -9.67 34.27 32.11
N SER A 389 -8.94 33.28 32.62
CA SER A 389 -9.30 32.58 33.85
C SER A 389 -9.26 33.52 35.06
N ARG A 390 -8.18 34.29 35.23
CA ARG A 390 -8.05 35.31 36.29
C ARG A 390 -9.11 36.40 36.19
N GLN A 391 -9.51 36.80 34.98
CA GLN A 391 -10.56 37.81 34.81
C GLN A 391 -11.95 37.26 35.12
N ARG A 392 -12.19 35.98 34.83
CA ARG A 392 -13.44 35.30 35.20
C ARG A 392 -13.60 35.22 36.72
N GLU A 393 -12.54 34.86 37.44
CA GLU A 393 -12.53 34.83 38.91
C GLU A 393 -12.90 36.20 39.50
N LYS A 394 -12.32 37.30 38.99
CA LYS A 394 -12.66 38.66 39.46
C LYS A 394 -14.13 39.04 39.31
N ILE A 395 -14.76 38.60 38.21
CA ILE A 395 -16.18 38.84 37.97
C ILE A 395 -17.03 38.01 38.93
N ASP A 396 -16.67 36.72 39.11
CA ASP A 396 -17.35 35.83 40.06
C ASP A 396 -17.24 36.38 41.51
N ASP A 397 -16.06 36.89 41.93
CA ASP A 397 -15.85 37.51 43.25
C ASP A 397 -16.67 38.80 43.45
N HIS A 398 -16.76 39.66 42.41
CA HIS A 398 -17.58 40.89 42.47
C HIS A 398 -19.08 40.59 42.58
N ASP A 399 -19.55 39.54 41.91
CA ASP A 399 -20.94 39.10 41.99
C ASP A 399 -21.28 38.54 43.39
N GLU A 400 -20.34 37.84 44.03
CA GLU A 400 -20.50 37.39 45.43
C GLU A 400 -20.57 38.58 46.40
N GLU A 401 -19.67 39.56 46.30
CA GLU A 401 -19.65 40.76 47.14
C GLU A 401 -20.92 41.64 46.99
N GLU A 402 -21.42 41.84 45.76
CA GLU A 402 -22.69 42.55 45.52
C GLU A 402 -23.88 41.80 46.13
N SER A 403 -23.90 40.46 46.04
CA SER A 403 -24.98 39.64 46.61
C SER A 403 -25.02 39.69 48.15
N GLU A 404 -23.87 39.70 48.82
CA GLU A 404 -23.78 39.80 50.29
C GLU A 404 -24.16 41.18 50.82
N THR A 405 -23.86 42.24 50.06
CA THR A 405 -24.22 43.62 50.41
C THR A 405 -25.72 43.91 50.20
N GLU A 406 -26.35 43.33 49.17
CA GLU A 406 -27.81 43.40 48.99
C GLU A 406 -28.59 42.72 50.12
N VAL A 407 -28.12 41.56 50.61
CA VAL A 407 -28.80 40.81 51.70
C VAL A 407 -28.82 41.59 53.02
N ARG A 408 -27.84 42.48 53.26
CA ARG A 408 -27.74 43.29 54.49
C ARG A 408 -28.65 44.53 54.54
N SER A 409 -29.34 44.90 53.45
CA SER A 409 -30.17 46.12 53.40
C SER A 409 -31.58 45.90 52.79
N PRO A 410 -32.62 45.63 53.61
CA PRO A 410 -33.94 45.27 53.09
C PRO A 410 -34.83 46.51 52.86
N LEU A 411 -34.57 47.33 51.82
CA LEU A 411 -35.49 48.41 51.41
C LEU A 411 -35.64 48.53 49.87
N LYS A 412 -36.81 48.08 49.39
CA LYS A 412 -37.54 48.38 48.14
C LYS A 412 -36.79 48.55 46.79
N LYS A 413 -36.82 47.44 46.05
CA LYS A 413 -36.81 47.22 44.59
C LYS A 413 -36.95 48.45 43.66
N ARG A 414 -35.87 48.71 42.92
CA ARG A 414 -35.87 49.09 41.49
C ARG A 414 -34.73 48.29 40.83
N PRO A 415 -34.90 47.74 39.60
CA PRO A 415 -33.80 47.04 38.94
C PRO A 415 -32.69 48.06 38.71
N HIS A 416 -31.60 47.94 39.46
CA HIS A 416 -30.43 48.78 39.22
C HIS A 416 -29.85 48.36 37.87
N PRO A 417 -29.61 49.32 36.94
CA PRO A 417 -28.85 48.99 35.74
C PRO A 417 -27.51 48.43 36.22
N ARG A 418 -27.08 47.28 35.64
CA ARG A 418 -25.75 46.71 35.86
C ARG A 418 -24.75 47.85 36.00
N THR A 419 -24.00 47.87 37.11
CA THR A 419 -23.00 48.91 37.34
C THR A 419 -22.13 49.00 36.09
N THR A 420 -21.87 50.22 35.60
CA THR A 420 -21.13 50.45 34.34
C THR A 420 -19.76 49.74 34.31
N THR A 421 -19.25 49.38 35.48
CA THR A 421 -18.06 48.57 35.73
C THR A 421 -18.24 47.10 35.39
N GLN A 422 -19.27 46.40 35.89
CA GLN A 422 -19.53 44.99 35.55
C GLN A 422 -19.75 44.79 34.05
N ALA A 423 -20.57 45.66 33.43
CA ALA A 423 -20.81 45.58 31.99
C ALA A 423 -19.52 45.81 31.16
N ALA A 424 -18.60 46.65 31.65
CA ALA A 424 -17.30 46.86 31.02
C ALA A 424 -16.37 45.65 31.19
N GLU A 425 -16.38 45.00 32.34
CA GLU A 425 -15.58 43.79 32.61
C GLU A 425 -16.07 42.58 31.81
N GLU A 426 -17.39 42.37 31.71
CA GLU A 426 -18.00 41.38 30.83
C GLU A 426 -17.65 41.63 29.35
N SER A 427 -17.70 42.90 28.91
CA SER A 427 -17.31 43.27 27.54
C SER A 427 -15.82 43.01 27.29
N ARG A 428 -14.95 43.27 28.27
CA ARG A 428 -13.51 42.97 28.16
C ARG A 428 -13.26 41.47 28.10
N LEU A 429 -13.97 40.67 28.91
CA LEU A 429 -13.88 39.21 28.88
C LEU A 429 -14.35 38.65 27.52
N ALA A 430 -15.42 39.20 26.95
CA ALA A 430 -15.89 38.84 25.61
C ALA A 430 -14.85 39.15 24.53
N GLY A 431 -14.19 40.31 24.61
CA GLY A 431 -13.09 40.68 23.71
C GLY A 431 -11.93 39.68 23.77
N MET A 432 -11.50 39.31 24.98
CA MET A 432 -10.43 38.34 25.18
C MET A 432 -10.80 36.93 24.70
N ARG A 433 -12.05 36.50 24.88
CA ARG A 433 -12.55 35.23 24.33
C ARG A 433 -12.48 35.20 22.81
N ASN A 434 -12.85 36.30 22.16
CA ASN A 434 -12.73 36.43 20.71
C ASN A 434 -11.26 36.39 20.26
N GLU A 435 -10.36 37.09 20.95
CA GLU A 435 -8.92 37.06 20.69
C GLU A 435 -8.35 35.64 20.84
N ARG A 436 -8.74 34.91 21.90
CA ARG A 436 -8.39 33.51 22.09
C ARG A 436 -8.88 32.65 20.93
N ASP A 437 -10.12 32.83 20.47
CA ASP A 437 -10.65 32.06 19.36
C ASP A 437 -9.91 32.35 18.04
N VAL A 438 -9.47 33.58 17.83
CA VAL A 438 -8.61 33.96 16.70
C VAL A 438 -7.24 33.28 16.81
N ARG A 439 -6.57 33.38 17.96
CA ARG A 439 -5.25 32.74 18.17
C ARG A 439 -5.34 31.23 18.05
N LYS A 440 -6.38 30.60 18.60
CA LYS A 440 -6.61 29.15 18.49
C LYS A 440 -6.70 28.69 17.03
N ARG A 441 -7.41 29.44 16.18
CA ARG A 441 -7.42 29.19 14.72
C ARG A 441 -6.04 29.41 14.08
N GLY A 442 -5.27 30.39 14.57
CA GLY A 442 -3.88 30.60 14.17
C GLY A 442 -2.97 29.41 14.48
N VAL A 443 -3.05 28.88 15.70
CA VAL A 443 -2.33 27.68 16.15
C VAL A 443 -2.73 26.45 15.33
N GLU A 444 -4.02 26.25 15.06
CA GLU A 444 -4.49 25.15 14.18
C GLU A 444 -3.90 25.26 12.77
N ARG A 445 -3.84 26.47 12.21
CA ARG A 445 -3.22 26.73 10.91
C ARG A 445 -1.72 26.45 10.91
N LEU A 446 -0.99 26.96 11.91
CA LEU A 446 0.46 26.73 12.05
C LEU A 446 0.77 25.24 12.28
N THR A 447 -0.05 24.54 13.05
CA THR A 447 0.05 23.09 13.25
C THR A 447 -0.13 22.34 11.93
N SER A 448 -1.11 22.75 11.11
CA SER A 448 -1.31 22.18 9.77
C SER A 448 -0.13 22.45 8.83
N GLN A 449 0.43 23.66 8.87
CA GLN A 449 1.61 24.02 8.08
C GLN A 449 2.84 23.21 8.50
N LEU A 450 3.13 23.12 9.80
CA LEU A 450 4.23 22.30 10.33
C LEU A 450 4.05 20.84 9.93
N LYS A 451 2.85 20.27 10.13
CA LYS A 451 2.57 18.88 9.72
C LYS A 451 2.81 18.69 8.22
N ARG A 452 2.38 19.62 7.37
CA ARG A 452 2.61 19.57 5.92
C ARG A 452 4.11 19.53 5.57
N LEU A 453 4.92 20.38 6.21
CA LEU A 453 6.37 20.40 6.01
C LEU A 453 7.00 19.06 6.42
N CYS A 454 6.62 18.52 7.58
CA CYS A 454 7.11 17.21 8.02
C CYS A 454 6.72 16.08 7.04
N ILE A 455 5.49 16.09 6.51
CA ILE A 455 5.05 15.13 5.49
C ILE A 455 5.92 15.24 4.24
N GLN A 456 6.15 16.46 3.75
CA GLN A 456 6.95 16.71 2.55
C GLN A 456 8.40 16.26 2.72
N ALA A 457 9.04 16.61 3.84
CA ALA A 457 10.40 16.21 4.15
C ALA A 457 10.54 14.68 4.26
N ARG A 458 9.60 14.01 4.94
CA ARG A 458 9.58 12.53 5.01
C ARG A 458 9.40 11.91 3.63
N ASN A 459 8.43 12.40 2.86
CA ASN A 459 8.12 11.87 1.54
C ASN A 459 9.33 11.99 0.60
N LEU A 460 10.10 13.09 0.68
CA LEU A 460 11.33 13.25 -0.08
C LEU A 460 12.39 12.20 0.31
N LYS A 461 12.67 12.05 1.61
CA LYS A 461 13.63 11.04 2.11
C LYS A 461 13.24 9.63 1.68
N VAL A 462 11.95 9.27 1.80
CA VAL A 462 11.46 7.94 1.42
C VAL A 462 11.53 7.73 -0.09
N LYS A 463 11.19 8.72 -0.92
CA LYS A 463 11.32 8.62 -2.39
C LYS A 463 12.73 8.30 -2.82
N GLN A 464 13.71 8.99 -2.25
CA GLN A 464 15.13 8.76 -2.54
C GLN A 464 15.58 7.38 -2.05
N ALA A 465 15.28 7.02 -0.80
CA ALA A 465 15.70 5.74 -0.22
C ALA A 465 15.09 4.55 -0.97
N VAL A 466 13.77 4.54 -1.20
CA VAL A 466 13.09 3.46 -1.91
C VAL A 466 13.49 3.44 -3.39
N GLY A 467 13.62 4.61 -4.03
CA GLY A 467 14.08 4.71 -5.42
C GLY A 467 15.48 4.15 -5.61
N GLN A 468 16.41 4.44 -4.69
CA GLN A 468 17.76 3.88 -4.70
C GLN A 468 17.72 2.36 -4.51
N ASN A 469 16.96 1.85 -3.55
CA ASN A 469 16.84 0.40 -3.32
C ASN A 469 16.31 -0.33 -4.56
N LEU A 470 15.32 0.23 -5.27
CA LEU A 470 14.83 -0.35 -6.52
C LEU A 470 15.90 -0.34 -7.62
N GLY A 471 16.70 0.73 -7.70
CA GLY A 471 17.86 0.80 -8.60
C GLY A 471 18.90 -0.29 -8.28
N ASP A 472 19.19 -0.50 -7.00
CA ASP A 472 20.12 -1.53 -6.54
C ASP A 472 19.60 -2.94 -6.86
N ILE A 473 18.30 -3.20 -6.66
CA ILE A 473 17.66 -4.47 -7.05
C ILE A 473 17.73 -4.66 -8.57
N LYS A 474 17.46 -3.63 -9.37
CA LYS A 474 17.57 -3.69 -10.83
C LYS A 474 18.99 -4.06 -11.26
N ALA A 475 20.01 -3.48 -10.63
CA ALA A 475 21.40 -3.80 -10.91
C ALA A 475 21.77 -5.25 -10.54
N GLN A 476 21.19 -5.81 -9.48
CA GLN A 476 21.38 -7.21 -9.12
C GLN A 476 20.68 -8.17 -10.10
N VAL A 477 19.45 -7.87 -10.52
CA VAL A 477 18.69 -8.71 -11.44
C VAL A 477 19.21 -8.59 -12.88
N ASN A 478 19.74 -7.43 -13.26
CA ASN A 478 20.36 -7.19 -14.55
C ASN A 478 21.71 -6.43 -14.41
N PRO A 479 22.82 -7.14 -14.15
CA PRO A 479 24.14 -6.53 -13.96
C PRO A 479 24.69 -5.80 -15.19
N THR A 480 24.10 -6.05 -16.37
CA THR A 480 24.50 -5.40 -17.63
C THR A 480 23.79 -4.07 -17.86
N ALA A 481 22.76 -3.75 -17.06
CA ALA A 481 22.05 -2.47 -17.15
C ALA A 481 22.94 -1.33 -16.62
N ILE A 482 22.88 -0.18 -17.30
CA ILE A 482 23.58 1.03 -16.85
C ILE A 482 22.77 1.62 -15.68
N PRO A 483 23.35 1.78 -14.47
CA PRO A 483 22.64 2.38 -13.36
C PRO A 483 22.32 3.85 -13.68
N VAL A 484 21.05 4.23 -13.56
CA VAL A 484 20.60 5.62 -13.70
C VAL A 484 20.20 6.12 -12.31
N VAL A 485 20.91 7.16 -11.84
CA VAL A 485 20.60 7.78 -10.54
C VAL A 485 19.19 8.37 -10.57
N GLY A 486 18.38 8.02 -9.58
CA GLY A 486 17.01 8.53 -9.45
C GLY A 486 15.99 7.92 -10.41
N GLU A 487 16.35 6.85 -11.15
CA GLU A 487 15.48 6.21 -12.15
C GLU A 487 14.07 5.88 -11.62
N PHE A 488 14.00 5.34 -10.40
CA PHE A 488 12.75 4.91 -9.78
C PHE A 488 12.09 5.96 -8.88
N GLU A 489 12.66 7.17 -8.72
CA GLU A 489 12.07 8.19 -7.83
C GLU A 489 10.66 8.59 -8.26
N SER A 490 10.40 8.61 -9.57
CA SER A 490 9.08 8.91 -10.15
C SER A 490 8.04 7.81 -9.93
N SER A 491 8.49 6.59 -9.62
CA SER A 491 7.68 5.40 -9.36
C SER A 491 7.40 5.19 -7.87
N VAL A 492 8.03 5.99 -6.99
CA VAL A 492 7.72 6.01 -5.56
C VAL A 492 6.67 7.10 -5.30
N LEU A 493 5.50 6.66 -4.88
CA LEU A 493 4.29 7.48 -4.77
C LEU A 493 3.79 7.49 -3.31
N PRO A 494 4.23 8.45 -2.49
CA PRO A 494 3.69 8.63 -1.14
C PRO A 494 2.25 9.13 -1.19
N ILE A 495 1.35 8.46 -0.48
CA ILE A 495 -0.08 8.77 -0.47
C ILE A 495 -0.69 8.78 0.94
N SER A 496 -1.74 9.59 1.10
CA SER A 496 -2.71 9.48 2.19
C SER A 496 -4.10 9.24 1.62
N ALA A 497 -4.54 7.98 1.66
CA ALA A 497 -5.86 7.60 1.19
C ALA A 497 -6.98 8.11 2.13
N SER A 498 -6.74 8.13 3.44
CA SER A 498 -7.65 8.70 4.45
C SER A 498 -7.88 10.18 4.19
N ALA A 499 -6.82 10.97 4.13
CA ALA A 499 -6.92 12.42 3.89
C ALA A 499 -7.66 12.71 2.58
N PHE A 500 -7.37 11.97 1.51
CA PHE A 500 -8.05 12.15 0.23
C PHE A 500 -9.55 11.86 0.30
N LEU A 501 -9.95 10.80 1.01
CA LEU A 501 -11.36 10.44 1.17
C LEU A 501 -12.10 11.49 2.01
N ASP A 502 -11.50 11.94 3.12
CA ASP A 502 -12.07 12.96 4.00
C ASP A 502 -12.21 14.31 3.25
N MET A 503 -11.18 14.71 2.50
CA MET A 503 -11.23 15.95 1.69
C MET A 503 -12.29 15.89 0.58
N ASN A 504 -12.49 14.72 -0.05
CA ASN A 504 -13.57 14.54 -1.02
C ASN A 504 -14.97 14.54 -0.36
N ALA A 505 -15.07 14.23 0.93
CA ALA A 505 -16.29 14.39 1.71
C ALA A 505 -16.57 15.86 2.10
N GLY A 506 -15.60 16.75 1.88
CA GLY A 506 -15.68 18.17 2.21
C GLY A 506 -14.98 18.56 3.51
N ASP A 507 -14.24 17.64 4.13
CA ASP A 507 -13.55 17.89 5.39
C ASP A 507 -12.20 18.56 5.19
N SER A 508 -11.84 19.46 6.10
CA SER A 508 -10.49 20.05 6.16
C SER A 508 -9.57 19.11 6.93
N VAL A 509 -8.45 18.70 6.33
CA VAL A 509 -7.52 17.73 6.93
C VAL A 509 -6.19 18.41 7.29
N ILE A 510 -5.78 18.28 8.55
CA ILE A 510 -4.52 18.85 9.05
C ILE A 510 -3.34 18.20 8.31
N GLY A 511 -2.45 19.04 7.77
CA GLY A 511 -1.26 18.63 7.03
C GLY A 511 -1.42 18.59 5.51
N PHE A 512 -2.62 18.84 4.97
CA PHE A 512 -2.91 18.83 3.54
C PHE A 512 -3.63 20.13 3.13
N ALA A 513 -3.14 20.83 2.12
CA ALA A 513 -3.77 22.06 1.65
C ALA A 513 -4.91 21.77 0.66
N ASP A 514 -4.70 20.78 -0.23
CA ASP A 514 -5.68 20.33 -1.20
C ASP A 514 -5.51 18.83 -1.51
N ALA A 515 -6.44 18.27 -2.29
CA ALA A 515 -6.45 16.84 -2.61
C ALA A 515 -5.20 16.37 -3.39
N ASN A 516 -4.45 17.26 -4.07
CA ASN A 516 -3.21 16.89 -4.76
C ASN A 516 -2.06 16.62 -3.79
N ASP A 517 -2.04 17.30 -2.63
CA ASP A 517 -1.05 17.05 -1.58
C ASP A 517 -1.13 15.61 -1.02
N THR A 518 -2.28 14.93 -1.20
CA THR A 518 -2.50 13.56 -0.72
C THR A 518 -1.79 12.51 -1.55
N GLY A 519 -1.25 12.85 -2.73
CA GLY A 519 -0.57 11.92 -3.64
C GLY A 519 -1.49 10.99 -4.44
N ILE A 520 -2.79 10.91 -4.14
CA ILE A 520 -3.74 10.08 -4.91
C ILE A 520 -3.86 10.54 -6.37
N PRO A 521 -3.95 11.85 -6.69
CA PRO A 521 -3.96 12.30 -8.08
C PRO A 521 -2.69 11.91 -8.86
N ALA A 522 -1.51 12.06 -8.25
CA ALA A 522 -0.25 11.66 -8.88
C ALA A 522 -0.19 10.14 -9.17
N LEU A 523 -0.78 9.33 -8.28
CA LEU A 523 -0.93 7.89 -8.50
C LEU A 523 -1.88 7.57 -9.66
N ARG A 524 -3.02 8.27 -9.75
CA ARG A 524 -3.93 8.13 -10.90
C ARG A 524 -3.26 8.53 -12.22
N ASP A 525 -2.43 9.57 -12.20
CA ASP A 525 -1.66 10.00 -13.37
C ASP A 525 -0.62 8.94 -13.76
N TRP A 526 0.14 8.40 -12.80
CA TRP A 526 1.12 7.34 -13.09
C TRP A 526 0.45 6.11 -13.74
N LEU A 527 -0.72 5.70 -13.26
CA LEU A 527 -1.49 4.59 -13.84
C LEU A 527 -1.89 4.84 -15.30
N THR A 528 -2.21 6.09 -15.65
CA THR A 528 -2.70 6.45 -16.98
C THR A 528 -1.60 6.78 -17.99
N ARG A 529 -0.38 7.12 -17.55
CA ARG A 529 0.76 7.55 -18.41
C ARG A 529 1.15 6.58 -19.53
N THR A 530 0.82 5.30 -19.40
CA THR A 530 1.33 4.23 -20.28
C THR A 530 0.31 3.64 -21.25
N GLN A 531 -0.94 4.09 -21.20
CA GLN A 531 -1.95 3.62 -22.17
C GLN A 531 -2.03 4.47 -23.44
N ASN A 532 -1.17 5.49 -23.59
CA ASN A 532 -0.87 6.03 -24.91
C ASN A 532 0.17 5.10 -25.58
N PRO A 533 -0.19 4.35 -26.64
CA PRO A 533 0.80 3.62 -27.43
C PRO A 533 1.69 4.63 -28.14
N SER A 534 2.73 5.08 -27.44
CA SER A 534 3.79 5.95 -27.96
C SER A 534 4.74 5.10 -28.81
N GLY A 535 4.19 4.52 -29.89
CA GLY A 535 4.88 3.62 -30.82
C GLY A 535 4.37 3.71 -32.26
N MET A 536 3.22 4.32 -32.52
CA MET A 536 2.78 4.68 -33.88
C MET A 536 2.41 6.17 -33.89
N PHE A 537 2.99 6.92 -34.81
CA PHE A 537 2.93 8.39 -34.95
C PHE A 537 3.86 9.18 -34.02
N ARG A 538 5.18 9.05 -34.26
CA ARG A 538 6.03 10.25 -34.25
C ARG A 538 5.53 11.17 -35.37
N GLU A 539 4.62 12.10 -35.06
CA GLU A 539 4.50 13.29 -35.88
C GLU A 539 5.84 14.02 -35.81
N LYS A 540 6.46 14.20 -36.99
CA LYS A 540 7.67 15.00 -37.11
C LYS A 540 7.33 16.42 -36.65
N PRO A 541 8.20 17.09 -35.89
CA PRO A 541 8.00 18.50 -35.59
C PRO A 541 8.03 19.27 -36.91
N GLU A 542 6.91 19.91 -37.27
CA GLU A 542 6.88 20.92 -38.32
C GLU A 542 7.89 22.01 -37.94
N GLN A 543 8.96 22.07 -38.72
CA GLN A 543 9.86 23.21 -38.71
C GLN A 543 9.05 24.42 -39.18
N LEU A 544 8.89 25.41 -38.29
CA LEU A 544 8.52 26.76 -38.67
C LEU A 544 9.60 27.33 -39.60
N GLU A 545 9.46 27.08 -40.90
CA GLU A 545 10.11 27.89 -41.92
C GLU A 545 9.31 29.20 -42.05
N ALA A 546 9.92 30.27 -41.55
CA ALA A 546 9.51 31.63 -41.85
C ALA A 546 9.60 31.87 -43.36
N SER A 547 8.48 32.20 -44.00
CA SER A 547 8.45 32.81 -45.32
C SER A 547 7.78 34.19 -45.28
N PRO A 548 8.24 35.14 -46.12
CA PRO A 548 8.09 36.56 -45.86
C PRO A 548 6.75 37.11 -46.34
N LYS A 549 6.25 38.08 -45.58
CA LYS A 549 5.05 38.87 -45.90
C LYS A 549 5.23 39.60 -47.23
N HIS A 550 4.35 39.34 -48.19
CA HIS A 550 4.07 40.27 -49.28
C HIS A 550 2.68 40.88 -49.15
N HIS A 551 2.69 42.22 -49.26
CA HIS A 551 1.56 43.12 -49.26
C HIS A 551 0.56 42.77 -50.37
N ASN A 552 -0.73 42.90 -50.07
CA ASN A 552 -1.57 43.82 -50.84
C ASN A 552 -2.87 44.13 -50.09
N SER A 553 -3.02 45.40 -49.72
CA SER A 553 -4.30 46.01 -49.37
C SER A 553 -4.86 46.72 -50.60
N VAL A 554 -6.12 46.47 -50.96
CA VAL A 554 -7.07 47.45 -51.52
C VAL A 554 -8.46 46.88 -51.17
N CYS A 555 -9.17 47.35 -50.14
CA CYS A 555 -9.91 48.61 -49.97
C CYS A 555 -11.20 48.71 -50.80
N ARG A 556 -12.27 49.15 -50.11
CA ARG A 556 -13.59 49.69 -50.53
C ARG A 556 -14.80 48.78 -50.23
N THR A 557 -15.90 49.23 -49.64
CA THR A 557 -16.34 50.50 -49.00
C THR A 557 -17.67 50.18 -48.31
N LEU A 558 -17.83 50.51 -47.03
CA LEU A 558 -18.90 51.33 -46.43
C LEU A 558 -18.71 51.37 -44.90
#